data_AF-A0A956UKI8-F1
#
_entry.id   AF-A0A956UKI8-F1
#
_cell.length_a   1.000
_cell.length_b   1.000
_cell.length_c   1.000
_cell.angle_alpha   90.00
_cell.angle_beta   90.00
_cell.angle_gamma   90.00
#
_symmetry.space_group_name_H-M   'P 1'
#
loop_
_entity.id
_entity.type
_entity.pdbx_description
1 polymer ?
#
loop_
_entity_poly.entity_id
_entity_poly.type
_entity_poly.pdbx_seq_one_letter_code
_entity_poly.pdbx_strand_id
1 'polypeptide(L)' 'MEGAQQWSGDDVRALRRRLRLSQAAFADRLGVRQQTVSEWETEQYRPRGASARMLAILAEEAAPYDSDRNDA' A
#
# COMPACT_ATOMS: atom_id res chain seq x y z
N MET A 1 -10.76 -0.99 18.58
CA MET A 1 -10.41 -2.07 17.64
C MET A 1 -9.59 -1.44 16.52
N GLU A 2 -8.31 -1.84 16.50
CA GLU A 2 -7.29 -1.71 15.45
C GLU A 2 -7.08 -0.32 14.84
N GLY A 3 -6.01 0.36 15.29
CA GLY A 3 -5.43 1.49 14.57
C GLY A 3 -5.03 1.03 13.17
N ALA A 4 -5.75 1.52 12.16
CA ALA A 4 -5.42 1.20 10.78
C ALA A 4 -3.99 1.67 10.50
N GLN A 5 -3.13 0.73 10.14
CA GLN A 5 -1.78 1.02 9.71
C GLN A 5 -1.80 2.14 8.66
N GLN A 6 -1.09 3.22 8.94
CA GLN A 6 -1.00 4.36 8.03
C GLN A 6 0.00 4.02 6.94
N TRP A 7 -0.48 3.88 5.71
CA TRP A 7 0.39 3.72 4.55
C TRP A 7 0.71 5.08 3.95
N SER A 8 1.99 5.41 3.87
CA SER A 8 2.48 6.53 3.07
C SER A 8 2.55 6.16 1.59
N GLY A 9 2.71 7.18 0.72
CA GLY A 9 2.93 6.92 -0.71
C GLY A 9 4.21 6.14 -1.00
N ASP A 10 5.24 6.35 -0.18
CA ASP A 10 6.49 5.61 -0.29
C ASP A 10 6.35 4.16 0.17
N ASP A 11 5.55 3.87 1.21
CA ASP A 11 5.26 2.49 1.63
C ASP A 11 4.56 1.70 0.53
N VAL A 12 3.52 2.31 -0.08
CA VAL A 12 2.78 1.72 -1.19
C VAL A 12 3.71 1.44 -2.37
N ARG A 13 4.56 2.40 -2.74
CA ARG A 13 5.54 2.24 -3.81
C ARG A 13 6.58 1.17 -3.50
N ALA A 14 7.07 1.13 -2.26
CA ALA A 14 8.05 0.14 -1.80
C ALA A 14 7.47 -1.27 -1.86
N LEU A 15 6.25 -1.47 -1.35
CA LEU A 15 5.55 -2.75 -1.40
C LEU A 15 5.35 -3.22 -2.84
N ARG A 16 4.85 -2.34 -3.73
CA ARG A 16 4.68 -2.67 -5.15
C ARG A 16 6.01 -3.08 -5.80
N ARG A 17 7.09 -2.34 -5.53
CA ARG A 17 8.42 -2.64 -6.08
C ARG A 17 8.99 -3.95 -5.55
N ARG A 18 8.78 -4.27 -4.27
CA ARG A 18 9.17 -5.56 -3.67
C ARG A 18 8.45 -6.73 -4.34
N LEU A 19 7.16 -6.57 -4.61
CA LEU A 19 6.35 -7.53 -5.38
C LEU A 19 6.69 -7.55 -6.88
N ARG A 20 7.55 -6.65 -7.36
CA ARG A 20 7.94 -6.49 -8.77
C ARG A 20 6.74 -6.28 -9.71
N LEU A 21 5.71 -5.60 -9.22
CA LEU A 21 4.49 -5.34 -9.98
C LEU A 21 4.49 -3.94 -10.62
N SER A 22 3.81 -3.84 -11.77
CA SER A 22 3.41 -2.54 -12.32
C SER A 22 2.29 -1.93 -11.47
N GLN A 23 2.04 -0.63 -11.61
CA GLN A 23 0.92 0.02 -10.89
C GLN A 23 -0.42 -0.61 -11.25
N ALA A 24 -0.61 -1.03 -12.52
CA ALA A 24 -1.83 -1.70 -12.97
C ALA A 24 -1.99 -3.08 -12.33
N ALA A 25 -0.95 -3.92 -12.38
CA ALA A 25 -1.01 -5.27 -11.78
C ALA A 25 -1.18 -5.21 -10.26
N PHE A 26 -0.59 -4.20 -9.60
CA PHE A 26 -0.78 -3.96 -8.17
C PHE A 26 -2.21 -3.49 -7.86
N ALA A 27 -2.77 -2.61 -8.69
CA ALA A 27 -4.17 -2.18 -8.57
C ALA A 27 -5.15 -3.33 -8.75
N ASP A 28 -4.89 -4.24 -9.69
CA ASP A 28 -5.70 -5.44 -9.92
C ASP A 28 -5.71 -6.36 -8.69
N ARG A 29 -4.54 -6.57 -8.07
CA ARG A 29 -4.43 -7.31 -6.79
C ARG A 29 -5.22 -6.65 -5.66
N LEU A 30 -5.25 -5.33 -5.65
CA LEU A 30 -5.93 -4.52 -4.64
C LEU A 30 -7.42 -4.28 -4.95
N GLY A 31 -7.92 -4.70 -6.12
CA GLY A 31 -9.29 -4.42 -6.55
C GLY A 31 -9.60 -2.93 -6.73
N VAL A 32 -8.59 -2.09 -6.97
CA VAL A 32 -8.73 -0.64 -7.18
C VAL A 32 -8.33 -0.25 -8.61
N ARG A 33 -8.44 1.04 -8.95
CA ARG A 33 -7.95 1.54 -10.24
C ARG A 33 -6.46 1.83 -10.17
N GLN A 34 -5.75 1.70 -11.29
CA GLN A 34 -4.34 2.14 -11.40
C GLN A 34 -4.15 3.59 -10.96
N GLN A 35 -5.07 4.48 -11.33
CA GLN A 35 -5.03 5.89 -10.94
C GLN A 35 -5.01 6.06 -9.42
N THR A 36 -5.77 5.24 -8.68
CA THR A 36 -5.79 5.24 -7.21
C THR A 36 -4.43 4.86 -6.63
N VAL A 37 -3.74 3.87 -7.20
CA VAL A 37 -2.38 3.54 -6.80
C VAL A 37 -1.42 4.70 -7.10
N SER A 38 -1.57 5.36 -8.24
CA SER A 38 -0.75 6.54 -8.58
C SER A 38 -0.98 7.71 -7.60
N GLU A 39 -2.23 7.97 -7.22
CA GLU A 39 -2.59 9.00 -6.22
C GLU A 39 -1.99 8.69 -4.85
N TRP A 40 -1.96 7.41 -4.47
CA TRP A 40 -1.27 6.99 -3.24
C TRP A 40 0.23 7.23 -3.32
N GLU A 41 0.87 6.75 -4.38
CA GLU A 41 2.33 6.88 -4.55
C GLU A 41 2.81 8.32 -4.74
N THR A 42 1.91 9.25 -5.05
CA THR A 42 2.20 10.70 -5.18
C THR A 42 1.75 11.49 -3.96
N GLU A 43 1.32 10.80 -2.88
CA GLU A 43 0.79 11.38 -1.64
C GLU A 43 -0.43 12.29 -1.81
N GLN A 44 -1.08 12.29 -2.97
CA GLN A 44 -2.33 13.03 -3.19
C GLN A 44 -3.46 12.49 -2.33
N TYR A 45 -3.46 11.19 -2.06
CA TYR A 45 -4.41 10.54 -1.17
C TYR A 45 -3.74 9.39 -0.41
N ARG A 46 -4.19 9.09 0.81
CA ARG A 46 -3.68 7.92 1.57
C ARG A 46 -4.73 6.82 1.58
N PRO A 47 -4.37 5.54 1.38
CA PRO A 47 -5.33 4.45 1.46
C PRO A 47 -5.91 4.36 2.87
N ARG A 48 -7.22 4.10 2.97
CA ARG A 48 -7.96 4.03 4.24
C ARG A 48 -8.89 2.83 4.24
N GLY A 49 -9.34 2.43 5.44
CA GLY A 49 -10.34 1.37 5.60
C GLY A 49 -9.93 0.06 4.93
N ALA A 50 -10.76 -0.44 4.01
CA ALA A 50 -10.54 -1.72 3.34
C ALA A 50 -9.24 -1.77 2.52
N SER A 51 -8.86 -0.67 1.84
CA SER A 51 -7.63 -0.62 1.04
C SER A 51 -6.37 -0.71 1.91
N ALA A 52 -6.37 -0.06 3.07
CA ALA A 52 -5.25 -0.15 4.03
C ALA A 52 -5.08 -1.58 4.57
N ARG A 53 -6.19 -2.30 4.81
CA ARG A 53 -6.15 -3.72 5.20
C ARG A 53 -5.64 -4.63 4.10
N MET A 54 -6.07 -4.41 2.86
CA MET A 54 -5.59 -5.18 1.71
C MET A 54 -4.08 -4.98 1.48
N LEU A 55 -3.58 -3.76 1.65
CA LEU A 55 -2.14 -3.49 1.61
C LEU A 55 -1.38 -4.25 2.71
N ALA A 56 -1.90 -4.30 3.93
CA ALA A 56 -1.30 -5.09 5.01
C ALA A 56 -1.24 -6.59 4.69
N ILE A 57 -2.32 -7.16 4.13
CA ILE A 57 -2.34 -8.56 3.72
C ILE A 57 -1.28 -8.84 2.63
N LEU A 58 -1.20 -7.99 1.60
CA LEU A 58 -0.20 -8.13 0.55
C LEU A 58 1.23 -7.94 1.07
N ALA A 59 1.41 -7.12 2.11
CA ALA A 59 2.69 -6.90 2.74
C ALA A 59 3.17 -8.13 3.51
N GLU A 60 2.28 -8.82 4.23
CA GLU A 60 2.57 -10.10 4.89
C GLU A 60 3.00 -11.17 3.86
N GLU A 61 2.32 -11.24 2.69
CA GLU A 61 2.72 -12.15 1.60
C GLU A 61 4.11 -11.84 1.03
N ALA A 62 4.50 -10.57 1.03
CA ALA A 62 5.77 -10.10 0.46
C ALA A 62 6.99 -10.29 1.38
N ALA A 63 6.85 -11.00 2.51
CA ALA A 63 7.74 -11.07 3.68
C ALA A 63 7.49 -9.94 4.70
N PRO A 64 7.74 -10.13 6.02
CA PRO A 64 7.29 -9.21 7.06
C PRO A 64 7.76 -7.79 6.77
N TYR A 65 6.79 -6.94 6.43
CA TYR A 65 7.01 -5.53 6.16
C TYR A 65 7.20 -4.83 7.50
N ASP A 66 8.44 -4.48 7.82
CA ASP A 66 8.74 -3.61 8.95
C ASP A 66 8.20 -2.20 8.64
N SER A 67 6.95 -1.96 9.04
CA SER A 67 6.32 -0.64 9.01
C SER A 67 6.67 0.21 10.23
N ASP A 68 7.70 -0.17 10.99
CA ASP A 68 8.19 0.57 12.16
C ASP A 68 9.01 1.79 11.68
N ARG A 69 8.36 2.62 10.89
CA ARG A 69 8.87 3.92 10.46
C ARG A 69 7.71 4.85 10.14
N ASN A 70 6.80 5.00 11.08
CA ASN A 70 5.84 6.08 10.99
C ASN A 70 5.84 6.85 12.31
N ASP A 71 6.77 7.79 12.45
CA ASP A 71 6.62 9.03 13.23
C ASP A 71 7.79 10.00 12.98
N ALA A 72 7.52 11.08 12.24
CA ALA A 72 8.01 12.45 12.48
C ALA A 72 7.26 13.42 11.57
#